data_AF-A0A499PFH8-F1
#
_entry.id   AF-A0A499PFH8-F1
#
_cell.length_a   1.000
_cell.length_b   1.000
_cell.length_c   1.000
_cell.angle_alpha   90.00
_cell.angle_beta   90.00
_cell.angle_gamma   90.00
#
_symmetry.space_group_name_H-M   'P 1'
#
loop_
_entity.id
_entity.type
_entity.pdbx_description
1 polymer ?
#
loop_
_entity_poly.entity_id
_entity_poly.type
_entity_poly.pdbx_seq_one_letter_code
_entity_poly.pdbx_strand_id
1 'polypeptide(L)' 'MSLKIDETLTVECETGNYHTFCPISCVSWLYQKIEDSFFLVVGTKTCGYFLQNALGVMIFAEPRLIYLNS' A
#
# COMPACT_ATOMS: atom_id res chain seq x y z
N MET A 1 -4.67 -11.39 45.43
CA MET A 1 -5.16 -11.77 44.08
C MET A 1 -5.84 -10.52 43.53
N SER A 2 -5.11 -9.68 42.80
CA SER A 2 -5.61 -8.37 42.38
C SER A 2 -6.44 -8.53 41.10
N LEU A 3 -7.62 -7.91 41.10
CA LEU A 3 -8.64 -7.99 40.06
C LEU A 3 -8.11 -7.37 38.76
N LYS A 4 -8.14 -8.14 37.66
CA LYS A 4 -7.91 -7.61 36.31
C LYS A 4 -9.10 -6.73 35.94
N ILE A 5 -8.88 -5.43 35.83
CA ILE A 5 -9.84 -4.50 35.25
C ILE A 5 -9.68 -4.65 33.73
N ASP A 6 -10.62 -5.34 33.10
CA ASP A 6 -10.75 -5.35 31.64
C ASP A 6 -11.34 -3.99 31.25
N GLU A 7 -10.47 -3.01 31.01
CA GLU A 7 -10.88 -1.71 30.52
C GLU A 7 -11.54 -1.90 29.15
N THR A 8 -12.87 -1.74 29.11
CA THR A 8 -13.63 -1.80 27.86
C THR A 8 -13.22 -0.62 26.98
N LEU A 9 -12.28 -0.86 26.06
CA LEU A 9 -11.84 0.10 25.05
C LEU A 9 -13.05 0.56 24.23
N THR A 10 -13.46 1.83 24.40
CA THR A 10 -14.49 2.46 23.60
C THR A 10 -13.93 2.77 22.21
N VAL A 11 -14.33 2.01 21.21
CA VAL A 11 -13.96 2.25 19.81
C VAL A 11 -15.01 3.16 19.19
N GLU A 12 -14.59 4.35 18.77
CA GLU A 12 -15.44 5.30 18.06
C GLU A 12 -15.30 5.09 16.55
N CYS A 13 -16.43 4.87 15.87
CA CYS A 13 -16.48 4.75 14.41
C CYS A 13 -16.88 6.08 13.81
N GLU A 14 -15.92 6.84 13.30
CA GLU A 14 -16.20 8.05 12.57
C GLU A 14 -16.41 7.75 11.07
N THR A 15 -17.48 8.32 10.50
CA THR A 15 -17.71 8.31 9.05
C THR A 15 -17.37 9.69 8.51
N GLY A 16 -16.26 9.78 7.78
CA GLY A 16 -15.73 11.05 7.29
C GLY A 16 -14.85 10.85 6.06
N ASN A 17 -14.38 11.96 5.51
CA ASN A 17 -13.41 11.94 4.43
C ASN A 17 -12.01 11.75 5.02
N TYR A 18 -11.46 10.55 4.83
CA TYR A 18 -10.09 10.24 5.22
C TYR A 18 -9.20 10.19 3.98
N HIS A 19 -8.04 10.83 4.06
CA HIS A 19 -7.02 10.70 3.04
C HIS A 19 -6.06 9.59 3.44
N THR A 20 -6.25 8.41 2.84
CA THR A 20 -5.41 7.23 3.09
C THR A 20 -4.77 6.76 1.79
N PHE A 21 -3.62 6.11 1.90
CA PHE A 21 -2.97 5.51 0.75
C PHE A 21 -3.81 4.34 0.23
N CYS A 22 -3.89 4.23 -1.10
CA CYS A 22 -4.46 3.05 -1.72
C CYS A 22 -3.64 1.81 -1.31
N PRO A 23 -4.25 0.67 -0.97
CA PRO A 23 -3.54 -0.54 -0.54
C PRO A 23 -2.44 -1.00 -1.50
N ILE A 24 -2.52 -0.61 -2.77
CA ILE A 24 -1.50 -0.88 -3.77
C ILE A 24 -0.12 -0.27 -3.47
N SER A 25 -0.05 0.70 -2.55
CA SER A 25 1.23 1.26 -2.07
C SER A 25 2.12 0.22 -1.38
N CYS A 26 1.54 -0.90 -0.90
CA CYS A 26 2.29 -1.96 -0.24
C CYS A 26 3.32 -2.63 -1.16
N VAL A 27 3.10 -2.56 -2.47
CA VAL A 27 3.98 -3.11 -3.51
C VAL A 27 5.37 -2.47 -3.44
N SER A 28 5.48 -1.20 -3.04
CA SER A 28 6.77 -0.52 -2.89
C SER A 28 7.67 -1.15 -1.86
N TRP A 29 7.12 -1.57 -0.72
CA TRP A 29 7.88 -2.23 0.33
C TRP A 29 8.16 -3.71 -0.01
N LEU A 30 7.15 -4.40 -0.55
CA LEU A 30 7.30 -5.80 -0.96
C LEU A 30 8.36 -5.99 -2.05
N TYR A 31 8.43 -5.05 -3.01
CA TYR A 31 9.44 -5.03 -4.06
C TYR A 31 10.88 -4.99 -3.51
N GLN A 32 11.11 -4.24 -2.42
CA GLN A 32 12.42 -4.19 -1.77
C GLN A 32 12.73 -5.45 -0.96
N LYS A 33 11.70 -6.10 -0.42
CA LYS A 33 11.86 -7.23 0.48
C LYS A 33 12.03 -8.57 -0.24
N ILE A 34 11.45 -8.71 -1.43
CA ILE A 34 11.48 -9.95 -2.20
C ILE A 34 12.07 -9.65 -3.58
N GLU A 35 13.36 -9.88 -3.74
CA GLU A 35 14.11 -9.55 -4.96
C GLU A 35 13.64 -10.35 -6.18
N ASP A 36 13.19 -11.60 -5.99
CA ASP A 36 12.73 -12.51 -7.06
C ASP A 36 11.20 -12.55 -7.17
N SER A 37 10.55 -11.40 -7.01
CA SER A 37 9.10 -11.26 -7.15
C SER A 37 8.72 -10.30 -8.27
N PHE A 38 7.61 -10.62 -8.94
CA PHE A 38 7.02 -9.80 -9.98
C PHE A 38 5.60 -9.40 -9.59
N PHE A 39 5.30 -8.11 -9.67
CA PHE A 39 3.99 -7.57 -9.36
C PHE A 39 3.35 -7.04 -10.64
N LEU A 40 2.27 -7.68 -11.09
CA LEU A 40 1.46 -7.18 -12.19
C LEU A 40 0.33 -6.31 -11.65
N VAL A 41 0.36 -5.03 -11.96
CA VAL A 41 -0.70 -4.09 -11.58
C VAL A 41 -1.58 -3.81 -12.80
N VAL A 42 -2.82 -4.31 -12.76
CA VAL A 42 -3.85 -4.00 -13.75
C VAL A 42 -4.72 -2.88 -13.20
N GLY A 43 -4.80 -1.75 -13.90
CA GLY A 43 -5.54 -0.59 -13.41
C GLY A 43 -5.65 0.50 -14.47
N THR A 44 -5.90 1.74 -14.01
CA THR A 44 -5.93 2.94 -14.86
C THR A 44 -4.68 3.79 -14.62
N LYS A 45 -4.45 4.78 -15.50
CA LYS A 45 -3.22 5.59 -15.48
C LYS A 45 -2.97 6.25 -14.12
N THR A 46 -4.02 6.52 -13.35
CA THR A 46 -3.94 7.06 -11.98
C THR A 46 -3.23 6.10 -11.02
N CYS A 47 -3.44 4.79 -11.13
CA CYS A 47 -2.71 3.78 -10.35
C CYS A 47 -1.22 3.76 -10.70
N GLY A 48 -0.87 3.88 -11.99
CA GLY A 48 0.50 3.97 -12.46
C GLY A 48 1.20 5.23 -11.92
N TYR A 49 0.55 6.38 -12.00
CA TYR A 49 1.06 7.63 -11.41
C TYR A 49 1.23 7.54 -9.90
N PHE A 50 0.26 6.98 -9.18
CA PHE A 50 0.35 6.79 -7.73
C PHE A 50 1.57 5.95 -7.34
N LEU A 51 1.76 4.80 -8.01
CA LEU A 51 2.90 3.93 -7.78
C LEU A 51 4.23 4.59 -8.14
N GLN A 52 4.29 5.37 -9.22
CA GLN A 52 5.51 6.10 -9.60
C GLN A 52 5.91 7.16 -8.55
N ASN A 53 4.92 7.83 -7.94
CA ASN A 53 5.16 8.74 -6.81
C ASN A 53 5.54 7.98 -5.53
N ALA A 54 4.98 6.79 -5.29
CA ALA A 54 5.25 5.98 -4.09
C ALA A 54 6.57 5.17 -4.17
N LEU A 55 6.97 4.74 -5.36
CA LEU A 55 8.19 3.97 -5.64
C LEU A 55 9.39 4.89 -5.96
N GLY A 56 9.13 6.16 -6.25
CA GLY A 56 10.15 7.15 -6.61
C GLY A 56 11.05 6.69 -7.76
N VAL A 57 12.37 6.86 -7.59
CA VAL A 57 13.42 6.52 -8.57
C VAL A 57 13.54 5.01 -8.87
N MET A 58 12.82 4.15 -8.14
CA MET A 58 12.94 2.70 -8.25
C MET A 58 12.31 2.13 -9.53
N ILE A 59 11.45 2.89 -10.22
CA ILE A 59 10.94 2.54 -11.57
C ILE A 59 12.04 2.58 -12.64
N PHE A 60 13.16 3.25 -12.40
CA PHE A 60 14.30 3.34 -13.33
C PHE A 60 15.37 2.26 -13.14
N ALA A 61 15.32 1.48 -12.04
CA ALA A 61 16.26 0.40 -11.76
C ALA A 61 15.57 -0.95 -11.96
N GLU A 62 15.66 -1.48 -13.19
CA GLU A 62 15.13 -2.78 -13.65
C GLU A 62 13.62 -3.01 -13.37
N PRO A 63 12.73 -2.86 -14.37
CA PRO A 63 11.30 -2.84 -14.12
C PRO A 63 10.76 -4.24 -13.82
N ARG A 64 10.72 -4.66 -12.54
CA ARG A 64 9.93 -5.83 -12.09
C ARG A 64 8.45 -5.48 -11.85
N LEU A 65 8.01 -4.33 -12.37
CA LEU A 65 6.66 -3.80 -12.34
C LEU A 65 6.24 -3.42 -13.76
N ILE A 66 5.21 -4.08 -14.28
CA ILE A 66 4.61 -3.74 -15.57
C ILE A 66 3.17 -3.28 -15.33
N TYR A 67 2.83 -2.16 -15.94
CA TYR A 67 1.48 -1.62 -15.95
C TYR A 67 0.90 -1.79 -17.36
N LEU A 68 -0.19 -2.56 -17.48
CA LEU A 68 -0.93 -2.73 -18.74
C LEU A 68 -2.04 -1.67 -18.78
N ASN A 69 -1.97 -0.77 -19.77
CA ASN A 69 -3.11 0.10 -20.10
C ASN A 69 -4.13 -0.75 -20.86
N SER A 70 -5.37 -0.79 -20.36
CA SER A 70 -6.51 -1.00 -21.25
C SER A 70 -6.87 0.30 -21.98
#